data_AF-A0A3C0JHG0-F1
#
_entry.id   AF-A0A3C0JHG0-F1
#
_cell.length_a   1.000
_cell.length_b   1.000
_cell.length_c   1.000
_cell.angle_alpha   90.00
_cell.angle_beta   90.00
_cell.angle_gamma   90.00
#
_symmetry.space_group_name_H-M   'P 1'
#
loop_
_entity.id
_entity.type
_entity.pdbx_description
1 polymer ?
#
loop_
_entity_poly.entity_id
_entity_poly.type
_entity_poly.pdbx_seq_one_letter_code
_entity_poly.pdbx_strand_id
1 'polypeptide(L)'
;EKTQSLGMILQGLYDDRGEERHAQLVYPILGNTDALVKNAQSGKIDLIYITLPMKAEERIKEVVNKLADTTVTVYLVPDLYTYQLFNGSWTNMAGHPIISVFESPFLGLNSYAKRAQDIVLSIIILTIVSPVMLVISAGIKLTSKGPVLFKQRRYGISGEEITVWKFRSMTTQDNGNNIKQATKDDARITPLGSFLRRTSLDELPQFFNVLMGDMSIVGPRPHAVAHNELYRNQIRGYMLRHAVKPGITGWAQVNG
;
A
#
# COMPACT_ATOMS: atom_id res chain seq x y z
N GLU A 1 32.27 -7.94 7.60
CA GLU A 1 31.46 -9.05 7.06
C GLU A 1 31.48 -9.02 5.55
N LYS A 2 31.83 -10.14 4.88
CA LYS A 2 31.73 -10.27 3.42
C LYS A 2 30.24 -10.41 3.09
N THR A 3 29.68 -9.44 2.38
CA THR A 3 28.26 -9.45 1.96
C THR A 3 28.04 -10.57 0.93
N GLN A 4 27.75 -11.76 1.44
CA GLN A 4 27.78 -13.04 0.73
C GLN A 4 26.43 -13.38 0.07
N SER A 5 25.73 -12.40 -0.51
CA SER A 5 24.41 -12.65 -1.12
C SER A 5 24.44 -12.86 -2.63
N LEU A 6 25.54 -12.54 -3.33
CA LEU A 6 25.62 -12.59 -4.80
C LEU A 6 26.98 -13.07 -5.37
N GLY A 7 27.90 -13.56 -4.52
CA GLY A 7 29.24 -13.98 -4.97
C GLY A 7 30.20 -12.82 -5.32
N MET A 8 29.81 -11.57 -5.06
CA MET A 8 30.62 -10.38 -5.33
C MET A 8 31.55 -10.04 -4.15
N ILE A 9 32.72 -9.50 -4.43
CA ILE A 9 33.66 -9.00 -3.42
C ILE A 9 33.82 -7.49 -3.62
N LEU A 10 33.38 -6.70 -2.64
CA LEU A 10 33.58 -5.25 -2.66
C LEU A 10 35.07 -4.94 -2.44
N GLN A 11 35.71 -4.39 -3.47
CA GLN A 11 37.14 -4.04 -3.43
C GLN A 11 37.41 -2.73 -2.67
N GLY A 12 36.55 -1.73 -2.82
CA GLY A 12 36.69 -0.43 -2.17
C GLY A 12 35.91 0.66 -2.90
N LEU A 13 36.14 1.91 -2.50
CA LEU A 13 35.45 3.09 -2.98
C LEU A 13 36.37 3.96 -3.85
N TYR A 14 35.79 4.74 -4.76
CA TYR A 14 36.51 5.77 -5.51
C TYR A 14 35.78 7.11 -5.33
N ASP A 15 36.52 8.15 -4.96
CA ASP A 15 35.98 9.50 -4.74
C ASP A 15 37.05 10.53 -5.14
N ASP A 16 36.64 11.62 -5.80
CA ASP A 16 37.56 12.72 -6.14
C ASP A 16 37.59 13.82 -5.07
N ARG A 17 36.84 13.67 -3.97
CA ARG A 17 36.81 14.61 -2.85
C ARG A 17 37.95 14.35 -1.86
N GLY A 18 38.20 15.32 -0.98
CA GLY A 18 39.34 15.30 -0.06
C GLY A 18 39.14 14.42 1.19
N GLU A 19 40.24 14.23 1.93
CA GLU A 19 40.38 13.30 3.05
C GLU A 19 39.39 13.49 4.21
N GLU A 20 38.83 14.69 4.40
CA GLU A 20 37.87 14.97 5.48
C GLU A 20 36.60 14.09 5.41
N ARG A 21 36.16 13.71 4.20
CA ARG A 21 35.04 12.76 4.02
C ARG A 21 35.48 11.30 4.11
N HIS A 22 36.75 11.04 3.84
CA HIS A 22 37.30 9.68 3.77
C HIS A 22 37.40 9.05 5.16
N ALA A 23 37.63 9.87 6.19
CA ALA A 23 37.70 9.44 7.59
C ALA A 23 36.40 8.82 8.14
N GLN A 24 35.25 9.04 7.49
CA GLN A 24 33.94 8.55 7.94
C GLN A 24 33.49 7.27 7.23
N LEU A 25 34.29 6.72 6.30
CA LEU A 25 33.89 5.57 5.48
C LEU A 25 34.41 4.25 6.07
N VAL A 26 33.56 3.22 6.03
CA VAL A 26 33.88 1.87 6.51
C VAL A 26 34.78 1.10 5.54
N TYR A 27 34.85 1.52 4.28
CA TYR A 27 35.60 0.85 3.21
C TYR A 27 36.76 1.70 2.70
N PRO A 28 37.88 1.07 2.29
CA PRO A 28 39.05 1.79 1.81
C PRO A 28 38.77 2.52 0.49
N ILE A 29 39.41 3.67 0.32
CA ILE A 29 39.37 4.41 -0.93
C ILE A 29 40.56 4.01 -1.77
N LEU A 30 40.29 3.51 -2.97
CA LEU A 30 41.28 2.96 -3.89
C LEU A 30 41.82 4.01 -4.86
N GLY A 31 41.19 5.19 -4.91
CA GLY A 31 41.64 6.32 -5.70
C GLY A 31 40.50 7.23 -6.13
N ASN A 32 40.79 8.04 -7.15
CA ASN A 32 39.86 8.96 -7.78
C ASN A 32 39.18 8.31 -9.01
N THR A 33 38.30 9.04 -9.69
CA THR A 33 37.57 8.57 -10.88
C THR A 33 38.52 8.17 -12.02
N ASP A 34 39.64 8.85 -12.20
CA ASP A 34 40.61 8.47 -13.25
C ASP A 34 41.33 7.15 -12.91
N ALA A 35 41.59 6.89 -11.62
CA ALA A 35 42.11 5.61 -11.16
C ALA A 35 41.08 4.48 -11.33
N LEU A 36 39.80 4.76 -11.10
CA LEU A 36 38.70 3.83 -11.36
C LEU A 36 38.70 3.38 -12.82
N VAL A 37 38.78 4.32 -13.77
CA VAL A 37 38.77 4.04 -15.21
C VAL A 37 39.98 3.18 -15.61
N LYS A 38 41.18 3.51 -15.12
CA LYS A 38 42.39 2.71 -15.37
C LYS A 38 42.26 1.27 -14.84
N ASN A 39 41.70 1.11 -13.64
CA ASN A 39 41.52 -0.21 -13.05
C ASN A 39 40.45 -1.02 -13.80
N ALA A 40 39.38 -0.37 -14.27
CA ALA A 40 38.37 -1.00 -15.14
C ALA A 40 38.98 -1.47 -16.47
N GLN A 41 39.79 -0.64 -17.13
CA GLN A 41 40.50 -0.99 -18.37
C GLN A 41 41.48 -2.17 -18.18
N SER A 42 42.10 -2.28 -17.00
CA SER A 42 43.02 -3.38 -16.69
C SER A 42 42.34 -4.72 -16.40
N GLY A 43 41.00 -4.78 -16.42
CA GLY A 43 40.23 -6.00 -16.11
C GLY A 43 40.26 -6.40 -14.64
N LYS A 44 40.65 -5.49 -13.73
CA LYS A 44 40.66 -5.75 -12.27
C LYS A 44 39.29 -5.59 -11.62
N ILE A 45 38.34 -5.00 -12.33
CA ILE A 45 37.02 -4.66 -11.84
C ILE A 45 36.00 -5.18 -12.84
N ASP A 46 35.13 -6.08 -12.39
CA ASP A 46 34.03 -6.60 -13.20
C ASP A 46 32.77 -5.73 -13.07
N LEU A 47 32.65 -5.00 -11.95
CA LEU A 47 31.42 -4.30 -11.58
C LEU A 47 31.65 -2.95 -10.88
N ILE A 48 30.93 -1.92 -11.33
CA ILE A 48 30.96 -0.57 -10.77
C ILE A 48 29.54 -0.13 -10.40
N TYR A 49 29.39 0.44 -9.20
CA TYR A 49 28.17 1.11 -8.75
C TYR A 49 28.42 2.61 -8.62
N ILE A 50 27.72 3.42 -9.40
CA ILE A 50 27.74 4.89 -9.31
C ILE A 50 26.71 5.31 -8.28
N THR A 51 27.16 5.85 -7.14
CA THR A 51 26.32 6.30 -6.01
C THR A 51 26.30 7.83 -5.87
N LEU A 52 26.63 8.55 -6.94
CA LEU A 52 26.58 10.01 -6.96
C LEU A 52 25.14 10.52 -6.81
N PRO A 53 24.91 11.64 -6.10
CA PRO A 53 23.60 12.25 -6.01
C PRO A 53 23.03 12.57 -7.39
N MET A 54 21.74 12.31 -7.62
CA MET A 54 21.09 12.53 -8.93
C MET A 54 21.19 13.98 -9.44
N LYS A 55 21.41 14.95 -8.55
CA LYS A 55 21.68 16.36 -8.91
C LYS A 55 23.03 16.58 -9.60
N ALA A 56 23.96 15.62 -9.56
CA ALA A 56 25.28 15.69 -10.18
C ALA A 56 25.27 15.12 -11.61
N GLU A 57 24.30 15.54 -12.42
CA GLU A 57 24.01 14.96 -13.73
C GLU A 57 25.24 14.97 -14.67
N GLU A 58 25.92 16.11 -14.80
CA GLU A 58 27.09 16.22 -15.69
C GLU A 58 28.22 15.28 -15.28
N ARG A 59 28.46 15.14 -13.97
CA ARG A 59 29.51 14.27 -13.47
C ARG A 59 29.18 12.80 -13.66
N ILE A 60 27.92 12.41 -13.50
CA ILE A 60 27.46 11.05 -13.81
C ILE A 60 27.69 10.77 -15.31
N LYS A 61 27.31 11.69 -16.20
CA LYS A 61 27.56 11.56 -17.64
C LYS A 61 29.05 11.42 -17.96
N GLU A 62 29.90 12.24 -17.36
CA GLU A 62 31.35 12.18 -17.54
C GLU A 62 31.92 10.80 -17.16
N VAL A 63 31.57 10.29 -15.97
CA VAL A 63 32.05 8.98 -15.49
C VAL A 63 31.56 7.86 -16.39
N VAL A 64 30.27 7.87 -16.78
CA VAL A 64 29.70 6.87 -17.68
C VAL A 64 30.42 6.89 -19.03
N ASN A 65 30.67 8.06 -19.60
CA ASN A 65 31.38 8.19 -20.88
C ASN A 65 32.83 7.69 -20.78
N LYS A 66 33.55 7.97 -19.68
CA LYS A 66 34.92 7.45 -19.46
C LYS A 66 34.96 5.93 -19.33
N LEU A 67 33.89 5.31 -18.82
CA LEU A 67 33.78 3.87 -18.66
C LEU A 67 33.22 3.16 -19.91
N ALA A 68 32.67 3.91 -20.88
CA ALA A 68 32.04 3.35 -22.08
C ALA A 68 33.01 2.56 -22.98
N ASP A 69 34.31 2.85 -22.91
CA ASP A 69 35.37 2.14 -23.64
C ASP A 69 35.99 0.99 -22.81
N THR A 70 35.24 0.44 -21.84
CA THR A 70 35.68 -0.66 -21.00
C THR A 70 34.65 -1.79 -21.01
N THR A 71 35.05 -3.00 -20.61
CA THR A 71 34.15 -4.16 -20.54
C THR A 71 33.43 -4.27 -19.20
N VAL A 72 33.56 -3.28 -18.32
CA VAL A 72 33.00 -3.31 -16.98
C VAL A 72 31.48 -3.12 -17.01
N THR A 73 30.77 -3.85 -16.15
CA THR A 73 29.32 -3.60 -15.99
C THR A 73 29.12 -2.45 -15.00
N VAL A 74 28.40 -1.41 -15.44
CA VAL A 74 28.15 -0.19 -14.65
C VAL A 74 26.68 -0.11 -14.24
N TYR A 75 26.43 0.00 -12.95
CA TYR A 75 25.11 0.26 -12.36
C TYR A 75 25.03 1.68 -11.80
N LEU A 76 23.96 2.41 -12.11
CA LEU A 76 23.63 3.67 -11.44
C LEU A 76 22.69 3.39 -10.27
N VAL A 77 23.06 3.79 -9.06
CA VAL A 77 22.26 3.62 -7.85
C VAL A 77 21.51 4.91 -7.55
N PRO A 78 20.19 4.98 -7.79
CA PRO A 78 19.40 6.15 -7.43
C PRO A 78 19.24 6.28 -5.91
N ASP A 79 19.22 7.51 -5.40
CA ASP A 79 18.89 7.80 -4.00
C ASP A 79 17.37 7.69 -3.79
N LEU A 80 16.90 6.45 -3.59
CA LEU A 80 15.49 6.14 -3.39
C LEU A 80 15.04 6.21 -1.93
N TYR A 81 15.98 6.24 -0.98
CA TYR A 81 15.66 6.29 0.45
C TYR A 81 14.98 7.60 0.85
N THR A 82 15.26 8.69 0.14
CA THR A 82 14.62 9.99 0.36
C THR A 82 13.10 9.96 0.12
N TYR A 83 12.61 9.07 -0.76
CA TYR A 83 11.25 9.17 -1.28
C TYR A 83 10.19 8.32 -0.58
N GLN A 84 10.53 7.57 0.49
CA GLN A 84 9.60 6.64 1.17
C GLN A 84 8.68 5.92 0.17
N LEU A 85 9.25 5.30 -0.86
CA LEU A 85 8.50 4.72 -1.97
C LEU A 85 7.55 3.64 -1.43
N PHE A 86 6.25 3.90 -1.47
CA PHE A 86 5.23 2.92 -1.13
C PHE A 86 4.82 2.20 -2.42
N ASN A 87 5.31 0.97 -2.61
CA ASN A 87 5.07 0.14 -3.80
C ASN A 87 5.53 0.78 -5.12
N GLY A 88 6.66 1.50 -5.13
CA GLY A 88 7.17 2.11 -6.35
C GLY A 88 7.54 1.07 -7.40
N SER A 89 7.00 1.20 -8.61
CA SER A 89 7.30 0.33 -9.74
C SER A 89 8.15 1.07 -10.77
N TRP A 90 9.09 0.35 -11.39
CA TRP A 90 9.78 0.82 -12.58
C TRP A 90 8.87 0.61 -13.78
N THR A 91 8.52 1.70 -14.46
CA THR A 91 7.71 1.62 -15.68
C THR A 91 8.30 2.53 -16.75
N ASN A 92 7.94 2.27 -18.01
CA ASN A 92 8.35 3.09 -19.14
C ASN A 92 7.13 3.85 -19.63
N MET A 93 7.19 5.18 -19.62
CA MET A 93 6.15 6.04 -20.18
C MET A 93 6.76 6.86 -21.31
N ALA A 94 6.26 6.64 -22.53
CA ALA A 94 6.72 7.34 -23.73
C ALA A 94 8.23 7.27 -23.99
N GLY A 95 8.89 6.14 -23.66
CA GLY A 95 10.32 5.95 -23.85
C GLY A 95 11.17 6.42 -22.66
N HIS A 96 10.57 7.04 -21.64
CA HIS A 96 11.26 7.51 -20.46
C HIS A 96 11.07 6.53 -19.29
N PRO A 97 12.17 6.09 -18.64
CA PRO A 97 12.06 5.33 -17.40
C PRO A 97 11.52 6.25 -16.31
N ILE A 98 10.39 5.89 -15.73
CA ILE A 98 9.78 6.58 -14.61
C ILE A 98 9.61 5.63 -13.43
N ILE A 99 9.61 6.20 -12.23
CA ILE A 99 9.39 5.48 -10.97
C ILE A 99 8.13 6.03 -10.34
N SER A 100 7.13 5.17 -10.10
CA SER A 100 5.96 5.59 -9.34
C SER A 100 6.32 5.75 -7.86
N VAL A 101 5.82 6.82 -7.21
CA VAL A 101 6.08 7.06 -5.78
C VAL A 101 4.95 6.49 -4.91
N PHE A 102 3.72 6.59 -5.41
CA PHE A 102 2.52 6.03 -4.81
C PHE A 102 1.68 5.38 -5.90
N GLU A 103 1.53 4.06 -5.83
CA GLU A 103 0.80 3.31 -6.84
C GLU A 103 -0.05 2.21 -6.21
N SER A 104 -1.17 1.89 -6.86
CA SER A 104 -1.97 0.74 -6.48
C SER A 104 -1.21 -0.54 -6.83
N PRO A 105 -1.01 -1.50 -5.90
CA PRO A 105 -0.36 -2.77 -6.22
C PRO A 105 -1.17 -3.64 -7.19
N PHE A 106 -2.43 -3.28 -7.47
CA PHE A 106 -3.34 -4.00 -8.36
C PHE A 106 -3.56 -3.24 -9.67
N LEU A 107 -2.52 -3.09 -10.48
CA LEU A 107 -2.61 -2.62 -11.86
C LEU A 107 -2.55 -3.78 -12.85
N GLY A 108 -3.18 -3.60 -14.02
CA GLY A 108 -3.16 -4.58 -15.10
C GLY A 108 -3.80 -5.93 -14.72
N LEU A 109 -3.18 -7.04 -15.12
CA LEU A 109 -3.72 -8.41 -14.94
C LEU A 109 -3.99 -8.77 -13.47
N ASN A 110 -3.19 -8.27 -12.53
CA ASN A 110 -3.37 -8.52 -11.11
C ASN A 110 -4.70 -7.97 -10.58
N SER A 111 -5.16 -6.85 -11.14
CA SER A 111 -6.46 -6.25 -10.81
C SER A 111 -7.63 -7.16 -11.22
N TYR A 112 -7.55 -7.76 -12.42
CA TYR A 112 -8.57 -8.66 -12.94
C TYR A 112 -8.58 -9.99 -12.18
N ALA A 113 -7.42 -10.56 -11.90
CA ALA A 113 -7.31 -11.78 -11.11
C ALA A 113 -7.88 -11.57 -9.70
N LYS A 114 -7.52 -10.46 -9.04
CA LYS A 114 -8.05 -10.09 -7.73
C LYS A 114 -9.57 -9.92 -7.76
N ARG A 115 -10.10 -9.28 -8.81
CA ARG A 115 -11.54 -9.11 -9.02
C ARG A 115 -12.27 -10.44 -9.21
N ALA A 116 -11.71 -11.34 -10.02
CA ALA A 116 -12.28 -12.68 -10.23
C ALA A 116 -12.34 -13.47 -8.92
N GLN A 117 -11.25 -13.45 -8.13
CA GLN A 117 -11.21 -14.05 -6.79
C GLN A 117 -12.30 -13.47 -5.88
N ASP A 118 -12.42 -12.14 -5.82
CA ASP A 118 -13.43 -11.47 -4.98
C ASP A 118 -14.86 -11.87 -5.36
N ILE A 119 -15.16 -11.99 -6.66
CA ILE A 119 -16.48 -12.42 -7.15
C ILE A 119 -16.75 -13.87 -6.74
N VAL A 120 -15.85 -14.79 -7.08
CA VAL A 120 -16.04 -16.23 -6.83
C VAL A 120 -16.21 -16.50 -5.34
N LEU A 121 -15.32 -15.96 -4.51
CA LEU A 121 -15.38 -16.15 -3.07
C LEU A 121 -16.61 -15.49 -2.45
N SER A 122 -17.02 -14.31 -2.91
CA SER A 122 -18.21 -13.64 -2.38
C SER A 122 -19.50 -14.39 -2.72
N ILE A 123 -19.60 -15.00 -3.91
CA ILE A 123 -20.75 -15.85 -4.28
C ILE A 123 -20.81 -17.07 -3.36
N ILE A 124 -19.68 -17.74 -3.13
CA ILE A 124 -19.63 -18.92 -2.25
C ILE A 124 -20.04 -18.52 -0.83
N ILE A 125 -19.46 -17.45 -0.29
CA ILE A 125 -19.75 -16.98 1.07
C ILE A 125 -21.22 -16.59 1.18
N LEU A 126 -21.75 -15.77 0.27
CA LEU A 126 -23.16 -15.35 0.29
C LEU A 126 -24.12 -16.53 0.22
N THR A 127 -23.79 -17.56 -0.58
CA THR A 127 -24.60 -18.78 -0.65
C THR A 127 -24.67 -19.46 0.71
N ILE A 128 -23.52 -19.66 1.36
CA ILE A 128 -23.42 -20.31 2.67
C ILE A 128 -24.07 -19.48 3.78
N VAL A 129 -23.88 -18.15 3.79
CA VAL A 129 -24.39 -17.28 4.86
C VAL A 129 -25.84 -16.85 4.64
N SER A 130 -26.42 -17.06 3.45
CA SER A 130 -27.79 -16.63 3.14
C SER A 130 -28.85 -17.12 4.14
N PRO A 131 -28.84 -18.36 4.65
CA PRO A 131 -29.83 -18.80 5.64
C PRO A 131 -29.67 -18.03 6.96
N VAL A 132 -28.43 -17.80 7.39
CA VAL A 132 -28.11 -17.02 8.59
C VAL A 132 -28.57 -15.57 8.44
N MET A 133 -28.34 -14.98 7.26
CA MET A 133 -28.79 -13.62 6.95
C MET A 133 -30.31 -13.48 6.99
N LEU A 134 -31.06 -14.50 6.54
CA LEU A 134 -32.52 -14.51 6.64
C LEU A 134 -32.99 -14.55 8.10
N VAL A 135 -32.38 -15.38 8.94
CA VAL A 135 -32.70 -15.47 10.38
C VAL A 135 -32.40 -14.13 11.07
N ILE A 136 -31.24 -13.53 10.80
CA ILE A 136 -30.88 -12.21 11.34
C ILE A 136 -31.88 -11.15 10.88
N SER A 137 -32.26 -11.18 9.60
CA SER A 137 -33.23 -10.23 9.03
C SER A 137 -34.58 -10.30 9.73
N ALA A 138 -35.09 -11.52 9.97
CA ALA A 138 -36.32 -11.74 10.73
C ALA A 138 -36.17 -11.24 12.17
N GLY A 139 -35.06 -11.58 12.85
CA GLY A 139 -34.77 -11.13 14.21
C GLY A 139 -34.77 -9.61 14.36
N ILE A 140 -34.13 -8.89 13.43
CA ILE A 140 -34.14 -7.41 13.41
C ILE A 140 -35.55 -6.88 13.22
N LYS A 141 -36.33 -7.46 12.29
CA LYS A 141 -37.69 -7.01 11.98
C LYS A 141 -38.66 -7.21 13.14
N LEU A 142 -38.46 -8.27 13.93
CA LEU A 142 -39.29 -8.58 15.10
C LEU A 142 -38.89 -7.76 16.33
N THR A 143 -37.61 -7.40 16.47
CA THR A 143 -37.09 -6.74 17.69
C THR A 143 -36.96 -5.22 17.57
N SER A 144 -36.93 -4.66 16.36
CA SER A 144 -36.78 -3.22 16.13
C SER A 144 -37.67 -2.72 14.99
N LYS A 145 -38.28 -1.55 15.17
CA LYS A 145 -38.97 -0.85 14.07
C LYS A 145 -37.95 -0.32 13.05
N GLY A 146 -38.27 -0.43 11.76
CA GLY A 146 -37.47 0.12 10.65
C GLY A 146 -36.99 -0.91 9.62
N PRO A 147 -36.12 -0.49 8.68
CA PRO A 147 -35.47 -1.37 7.71
C PRO A 147 -34.41 -2.27 8.35
N VAL A 148 -34.31 -3.50 7.81
CA VAL A 148 -33.33 -4.51 8.22
C VAL A 148 -31.90 -4.07 7.92
N LEU A 149 -31.70 -3.46 6.75
CA LEU A 149 -30.40 -2.99 6.30
C LEU A 149 -30.18 -1.51 6.68
N PHE A 150 -28.96 -1.23 7.11
CA PHE A 150 -28.42 0.10 7.27
C PHE A 150 -27.39 0.36 6.17
N LYS A 151 -27.48 1.54 5.55
CA LYS A 151 -26.59 1.97 4.47
C LYS A 151 -25.74 3.11 5.00
N GLN A 152 -24.42 3.03 4.88
CA GLN A 152 -23.52 4.06 5.38
C GLN A 152 -22.51 4.49 4.30
N ARG A 153 -22.31 5.81 4.19
CA ARG A 153 -21.35 6.40 3.26
C ARG A 153 -19.92 6.22 3.77
N ARG A 154 -19.03 5.82 2.85
CA ARG A 154 -17.62 5.47 3.10
C ARG A 154 -16.78 5.87 1.90
N TYR A 155 -15.46 5.97 2.10
CA TYR A 155 -14.52 6.13 1.00
C TYR A 155 -14.12 4.78 0.39
N GLY A 156 -14.26 4.68 -0.92
CA GLY A 156 -13.85 3.58 -1.79
C GLY A 156 -12.42 3.72 -2.30
N ILE A 157 -12.16 3.14 -3.48
CA ILE A 157 -10.89 3.31 -4.17
C ILE A 157 -10.79 4.75 -4.70
N SER A 158 -9.58 5.32 -4.72
CA SER A 158 -9.31 6.71 -5.11
C SER A 158 -10.08 7.78 -4.32
N GLY A 159 -10.65 7.41 -3.16
CA GLY A 159 -11.47 8.32 -2.36
C GLY A 159 -12.85 8.60 -2.92
N GLU A 160 -13.37 7.75 -3.81
CA GLU A 160 -14.77 7.84 -4.26
C GLU A 160 -15.76 7.52 -3.12
N GLU A 161 -16.97 8.08 -3.15
CA GLU A 161 -17.96 7.80 -2.12
C GLU A 161 -18.73 6.52 -2.47
N ILE A 162 -18.65 5.50 -1.60
CA ILE A 162 -19.38 4.24 -1.73
C ILE A 162 -20.41 4.08 -0.62
N THR A 163 -21.46 3.32 -0.89
CA THR A 163 -22.50 3.00 0.09
C THR A 163 -22.31 1.59 0.62
N VAL A 164 -21.83 1.47 1.86
CA VAL A 164 -21.59 0.18 2.52
C VAL A 164 -22.83 -0.30 3.25
N TRP A 165 -23.19 -1.57 3.05
CA TRP A 165 -24.39 -2.18 3.62
C TRP A 165 -24.06 -2.97 4.87
N LYS A 166 -24.87 -2.81 5.91
CA LYS A 166 -24.78 -3.58 7.17
C LYS A 166 -26.17 -3.96 7.65
N PHE A 167 -26.26 -4.93 8.55
CA PHE A 167 -27.48 -5.10 9.33
C PHE A 167 -27.64 -3.95 10.31
N ARG A 168 -28.90 -3.54 10.54
CA ARG A 168 -29.23 -2.53 11.54
C ARG A 168 -28.95 -3.11 12.94
N SER A 169 -27.93 -2.57 13.60
CA SER A 169 -27.57 -2.90 14.99
C SER A 169 -27.88 -1.78 16.00
N MET A 170 -28.38 -0.64 15.51
CA MET A 170 -28.71 0.54 16.33
C MET A 170 -30.12 1.07 16.03
N THR A 171 -30.74 1.74 16.99
CA THR A 171 -32.09 2.32 16.87
C THR A 171 -32.11 3.55 15.95
N THR A 172 -31.00 4.31 15.92
CA THR A 172 -30.82 5.47 15.05
C THR A 172 -29.98 5.14 13.81
N GLN A 173 -30.15 5.94 12.74
CA GLN A 173 -29.34 5.87 11.53
C GLN A 173 -28.42 7.08 11.45
N ASP A 174 -27.19 6.94 11.95
CA ASP A 174 -26.19 8.00 11.89
C ASP A 174 -25.50 8.04 10.51
N ASN A 175 -26.06 8.83 9.60
CA ASN A 175 -25.57 9.01 8.23
C ASN A 175 -25.21 10.45 7.86
N GLY A 176 -25.22 11.37 8.84
CA GLY A 176 -24.88 12.79 8.61
C GLY A 176 -23.39 13.09 8.63
N ASN A 177 -23.03 14.37 8.49
CA ASN A 177 -21.62 14.82 8.50
C ASN A 177 -20.94 14.70 9.87
N ASN A 178 -21.73 14.62 10.95
CA ASN A 178 -21.22 14.57 12.32
C ASN A 178 -21.59 13.21 12.94
N ILE A 179 -20.80 12.19 12.65
CA ILE A 179 -21.01 10.82 13.13
C ILE A 179 -20.23 10.63 14.42
N LYS A 180 -20.93 10.44 15.54
CA LYS A 180 -20.26 10.04 16.79
C LYS A 180 -19.90 8.57 16.73
N GLN A 181 -18.63 8.26 16.95
CA GLN A 181 -18.17 6.88 17.10
C GLN A 181 -18.91 6.22 18.27
N ALA A 182 -19.43 5.01 18.04
CA ALA A 182 -20.11 4.24 19.07
C ALA A 182 -19.12 3.90 20.20
N THR A 183 -19.53 4.17 21.44
CA THR A 183 -18.75 3.87 22.65
C THR A 183 -19.15 2.52 23.22
N LYS A 184 -18.34 2.00 24.15
CA LYS A 184 -18.76 0.87 25.00
C LYS A 184 -20.01 1.32 25.77
N ASP A 185 -21.07 0.51 25.73
CA ASP A 185 -22.38 0.77 26.34
C ASP A 185 -23.21 1.91 25.71
N ASP A 186 -23.07 2.14 24.40
CA ASP A 186 -23.89 3.08 23.65
C ASP A 186 -25.39 2.70 23.70
N ALA A 187 -26.22 3.55 24.31
CA ALA A 187 -27.66 3.36 24.50
C ALA A 187 -28.45 3.16 23.20
N ARG A 188 -27.87 3.51 22.04
CA ARG A 188 -28.50 3.35 20.74
C ARG A 188 -28.37 1.91 20.21
N ILE A 189 -27.49 1.08 20.78
CA ILE A 189 -27.28 -0.31 20.35
C ILE A 189 -28.43 -1.18 20.89
N THR A 190 -29.07 -1.95 20.00
CA THR A 190 -30.13 -2.88 20.43
C THR A 190 -29.53 -4.15 21.07
N PRO A 191 -30.28 -4.91 21.90
CA PRO A 191 -29.76 -6.16 22.47
C PRO A 191 -29.27 -7.15 21.41
N LEU A 192 -30.05 -7.35 20.34
CA LEU A 192 -29.64 -8.14 19.18
C LEU A 192 -28.45 -7.49 18.45
N GLY A 193 -28.46 -6.17 18.29
CA GLY A 193 -27.37 -5.41 17.67
C GLY A 193 -26.04 -5.56 18.39
N SER A 194 -26.04 -5.64 19.72
CA SER A 194 -24.85 -5.90 20.53
C SER A 194 -24.23 -7.26 20.19
N PHE A 195 -25.06 -8.30 20.07
CA PHE A 195 -24.62 -9.63 19.62
C PHE A 195 -24.05 -9.60 18.19
N LEU A 196 -24.75 -8.96 17.25
CA LEU A 196 -24.32 -8.87 15.86
C LEU A 196 -22.96 -8.17 15.71
N ARG A 197 -22.74 -7.07 16.44
CA ARG A 197 -21.48 -6.31 16.41
C ARG A 197 -20.31 -7.09 17.01
N ARG A 198 -20.55 -7.80 18.13
CA ARG A 198 -19.52 -8.61 18.78
C ARG A 198 -19.06 -9.77 17.90
N THR A 199 -19.96 -10.32 17.10
CA THR A 199 -19.68 -11.44 16.18
C THR A 199 -19.35 -10.97 14.77
N SER A 200 -19.35 -9.67 14.50
CA SER A 200 -19.24 -9.07 13.15
C SER A 200 -20.28 -9.58 12.15
N LEU A 201 -21.37 -10.20 12.62
CA LEU A 201 -22.45 -10.69 11.77
C LEU A 201 -23.23 -9.53 11.15
N ASP A 202 -23.16 -8.32 11.72
CA ASP A 202 -23.74 -7.12 11.11
C ASP A 202 -23.05 -6.71 9.80
N GLU A 203 -21.85 -7.22 9.54
CA GLU A 203 -21.06 -6.91 8.34
C GLU A 203 -21.32 -7.86 7.16
N LEU A 204 -22.09 -8.95 7.36
CA LEU A 204 -22.39 -9.91 6.28
C LEU A 204 -23.00 -9.27 5.01
N PRO A 205 -23.88 -8.25 5.07
CA PRO A 205 -24.38 -7.60 3.87
C PRO A 205 -23.29 -6.91 3.02
N GLN A 206 -22.09 -6.65 3.56
CA GLN A 206 -20.98 -6.07 2.80
C GLN A 206 -20.48 -6.99 1.69
N PHE A 207 -20.73 -8.30 1.74
CA PHE A 207 -20.40 -9.20 0.62
C PHE A 207 -21.18 -8.85 -0.67
N PHE A 208 -22.35 -8.21 -0.57
CA PHE A 208 -23.01 -7.63 -1.74
C PHE A 208 -22.22 -6.45 -2.32
N ASN A 209 -21.60 -5.60 -1.49
CA ASN A 209 -20.70 -4.55 -1.97
C ASN A 209 -19.48 -5.14 -2.68
N VAL A 210 -18.97 -6.27 -2.22
CA VAL A 210 -17.89 -6.97 -2.92
C VAL A 210 -18.37 -7.47 -4.28
N LEU A 211 -19.56 -8.07 -4.39
CA LEU A 211 -20.11 -8.47 -5.69
C LEU A 211 -20.32 -7.28 -6.63
N MET A 212 -20.87 -6.16 -6.15
CA MET A 212 -21.07 -4.94 -6.95
C MET A 212 -19.74 -4.32 -7.39
N GLY A 213 -18.67 -4.55 -6.64
CA GLY A 213 -17.32 -4.09 -6.96
C GLY A 213 -16.89 -2.84 -6.20
N ASP A 214 -17.71 -2.34 -5.28
CA ASP A 214 -17.36 -1.20 -4.41
C ASP A 214 -16.29 -1.59 -3.37
N MET A 215 -16.29 -2.86 -2.96
CA MET A 215 -15.41 -3.40 -1.93
C MET A 215 -14.66 -4.64 -2.43
N SER A 216 -13.68 -5.04 -1.63
CA SER A 216 -12.95 -6.30 -1.75
C SER A 216 -13.14 -7.15 -0.50
N ILE A 217 -12.90 -8.47 -0.58
CA ILE A 217 -12.91 -9.31 0.63
C ILE A 217 -11.76 -8.90 1.55
N VAL A 218 -10.57 -8.74 0.98
CA VAL A 218 -9.35 -8.36 1.68
C VAL A 218 -8.86 -6.99 1.20
N GLY A 219 -8.76 -6.05 2.12
CA GLY A 219 -8.34 -4.67 1.86
C GLY A 219 -8.38 -3.79 3.12
N PRO A 220 -8.01 -2.50 3.04
CA PRO A 220 -8.06 -1.59 4.18
C PRO A 220 -9.50 -1.37 4.67
N ARG A 221 -9.71 -1.36 5.99
CA ARG A 221 -11.05 -1.18 6.56
C ARG A 221 -11.62 0.20 6.20
N PRO A 222 -12.85 0.29 5.64
CA PRO A 222 -13.46 1.57 5.31
C PRO A 222 -13.95 2.29 6.56
N HIS A 223 -13.39 3.46 6.85
CA HIS A 223 -13.88 4.34 7.92
C HIS A 223 -14.90 5.35 7.40
N ALA A 224 -15.71 5.87 8.32
CA ALA A 224 -16.66 6.93 8.02
C ALA A 224 -15.96 8.12 7.38
N VAL A 225 -16.61 8.74 6.40
CA VAL A 225 -16.10 9.92 5.69
C VAL A 225 -15.65 10.99 6.69
N ALA A 226 -16.47 11.28 7.71
CA ALA A 226 -16.15 12.22 8.78
C ALA A 226 -14.86 11.86 9.54
N HIS A 227 -14.63 10.58 9.85
CA HIS A 227 -13.41 10.14 10.52
C HIS A 227 -12.19 10.21 9.59
N ASN A 228 -12.37 9.89 8.30
CA ASN A 228 -11.30 9.98 7.33
C ASN A 228 -10.79 11.41 7.17
N GLU A 229 -11.68 12.40 7.14
CA GLU A 229 -11.29 13.82 7.06
C GLU A 229 -10.56 14.29 8.33
N LEU A 230 -10.96 13.79 9.51
CA LEU A 230 -10.21 14.02 10.75
C LEU A 230 -8.80 13.41 10.69
N TYR A 231 -8.67 12.15 10.29
CA TYR A 231 -7.39 11.44 10.27
C TYR A 231 -6.45 11.89 9.16
N ARG A 232 -6.97 12.32 7.99
CA ARG A 232 -6.15 12.84 6.89
C ARG A 232 -5.27 14.01 7.33
N ASN A 233 -5.77 14.85 8.24
CA ASN A 233 -5.03 16.00 8.77
C ASN A 233 -4.04 15.64 9.88
N GLN A 234 -4.17 14.45 10.48
CA GLN A 234 -3.35 14.03 11.63
C GLN A 234 -2.27 13.01 11.25
N ILE A 235 -2.51 12.21 10.21
CA ILE A 235 -1.65 11.09 9.80
C ILE A 235 -1.15 11.32 8.38
N ARG A 236 0.15 11.54 8.22
CA ARG A 236 0.78 11.68 6.90
C ARG A 236 0.56 10.41 6.07
N GLY A 237 0.13 10.58 4.81
CA GLY A 237 -0.10 9.45 3.90
C GLY A 237 -1.34 8.62 4.22
N TYR A 238 -2.21 9.04 5.14
CA TYR A 238 -3.42 8.30 5.50
C TYR A 238 -4.29 7.94 4.29
N MET A 239 -4.34 8.83 3.28
CA MET A 239 -5.12 8.61 2.07
C MET A 239 -4.59 7.52 1.15
N LEU A 240 -3.33 7.09 1.30
CA LEU A 240 -2.74 6.03 0.48
C LEU A 240 -3.48 4.71 0.62
N ARG A 241 -4.19 4.50 1.73
CA ARG A 241 -5.05 3.33 1.91
C ARG A 241 -6.21 3.24 0.92
N HIS A 242 -6.58 4.36 0.30
CA HIS A 242 -7.58 4.41 -0.76
C HIS A 242 -6.99 4.12 -2.15
N ALA A 243 -5.69 3.82 -2.27
CA ALA A 243 -5.12 3.34 -3.53
C ALA A 243 -5.64 1.95 -3.94
N VAL A 244 -6.30 1.23 -3.04
CA VAL A 244 -6.95 -0.06 -3.28
C VAL A 244 -8.38 -0.04 -2.78
N LYS A 245 -9.21 -0.98 -3.26
CA LYS A 245 -10.58 -1.14 -2.76
C LYS A 245 -10.58 -1.43 -1.27
N PRO A 246 -11.49 -0.82 -0.49
CA PRO A 246 -11.65 -1.14 0.91
C PRO A 246 -12.06 -2.60 1.12
N GLY A 247 -11.62 -3.18 2.24
CA GLY A 247 -11.85 -4.58 2.58
C GLY A 247 -12.89 -4.80 3.67
N ILE A 248 -13.57 -5.94 3.61
CA ILE A 248 -14.34 -6.46 4.76
C ILE A 248 -13.37 -6.84 5.89
N THR A 249 -12.28 -7.54 5.54
CA THR A 249 -11.15 -7.84 6.43
C THR A 249 -9.84 -7.29 5.84
N GLY A 250 -8.79 -7.23 6.65
CA GLY A 250 -7.51 -6.62 6.26
C GLY A 250 -6.46 -6.72 7.35
N TRP A 251 -5.24 -6.29 7.02
CA TRP A 251 -4.06 -6.43 7.89
C TRP A 251 -4.28 -5.85 9.30
N ALA A 252 -4.87 -4.65 9.38
CA ALA A 252 -5.14 -3.96 10.64
C ALA A 252 -6.24 -4.63 11.48
N GLN A 253 -7.13 -5.43 10.86
CA GLN A 253 -8.13 -6.21 11.61
C GLN A 253 -7.55 -7.49 12.22
N VAL A 254 -6.46 -8.02 11.65
CA VAL A 254 -5.84 -9.27 12.10
C VAL A 254 -4.68 -9.03 13.07
N ASN A 255 -3.94 -7.92 12.92
CA ASN A 255 -2.74 -7.59 13.71
C ASN A 255 -2.94 -6.37 14.63
N GLY A 256 -4.19 -5.98 14.89
CA GLY A 256 -4.55 -4.82 15.71
C GLY A 256 -4.96 -5.19 17.13
#